data_AF-A0A661RYZ9-F1
#
_entry.id   AF-A0A661RYZ9-F1
#
_cell.length_a   1.000
_cell.length_b   1.000
_cell.length_c   1.000
_cell.angle_alpha   90.00
_cell.angle_beta   90.00
_cell.angle_gamma   90.00
#
_symmetry.space_group_name_H-M   'P 1'
#
loop_
_entity.id
_entity.type
_entity.pdbx_description
1 polymer ?
#
loop_
_entity_poly.entity_id
_entity_poly.type
_entity_poly.pdbx_seq_one_letter_code
_entity_poly.pdbx_strand_id
1 'polypeptide(L)'
;MIEANQNSDHIGAKMLLNKPRSRLAVLKVFQSNFKEATEHFQALKQKSLTWRDRTYASHWLQRLSKYRAKELALLNCGVQTLAYILRKDGREAEAQEVMKRLPRSLNGHTMEELKALAVSYGYAFTGLRLSVTDLKKVPLPAVVQLNGQNEGDKGHYWVLEKSENDMLKFFDPQSSRRFEQHSDEFSREWGGNAFVFSDDETLPGTRLAEDEMAQIYGGCCGVQRPEDPIGDSCSRNSGESINNNRSSRGAPKWKVNMINLNLFVTDTPLWYNSPIGPPVHITLSYNSQSATAYNEYFGNKWQFNYAIYLVVDPGGTVTIFMPDGRRDVYMPDGDGNYVCPYRVYNGLTRISENRFELQFPDDTVYIYDIPAGTDSLQPFLVEIKDVHGQKLTFGYNADVQLTTITDALGRNTTLTYNTDGLVTKVTDPFGRSASFEYDENRNLRKITDMGGYWSGFDYDEDVYLTKLENDRGRWKFYIEPADGIVENSNNYPPPGDAMWENYRITITHPEGETEEYFYYGGFDTYGEGYSWYVSPKNYISWQSQEVNNFRMDTPKTRYFLTQTDSGQRGEIRKVLYPGGRYVEYGYDTDTGSRISVTNSFGHT
;
A
#
# COMPACT_ATOMS: atom_id res chain seq x y z
N MET A 1 0.09 31.58 -4.59
CA MET A 1 0.86 31.05 -5.74
C MET A 1 -0.01 30.22 -6.69
N ILE A 2 -0.82 29.29 -6.18
CA ILE A 2 -1.81 28.53 -6.99
C ILE A 2 -2.83 29.47 -7.65
N GLU A 3 -3.53 30.30 -6.86
CA GLU A 3 -4.51 31.27 -7.37
C GLU A 3 -3.93 32.24 -8.41
N ALA A 4 -2.70 32.72 -8.17
CA ALA A 4 -2.01 33.66 -9.04
C ALA A 4 -1.64 33.09 -10.44
N ASN A 5 -1.75 31.77 -10.66
CA ASN A 5 -1.37 31.13 -11.91
C ASN A 5 -2.48 30.26 -12.55
N GLN A 6 -3.69 30.20 -11.97
CA GLN A 6 -4.78 29.32 -12.42
C GLN A 6 -5.16 29.46 -13.90
N ASN A 7 -4.89 30.62 -14.52
CA ASN A 7 -5.34 30.96 -15.89
C ASN A 7 -4.20 30.97 -16.94
N SER A 8 -3.00 30.47 -16.62
CA SER A 8 -1.88 30.44 -17.57
C SER A 8 -1.88 29.16 -18.40
N ASP A 9 -2.15 29.27 -19.71
CA ASP A 9 -2.08 28.14 -20.65
C ASP A 9 -0.66 27.66 -20.94
N HIS A 10 0.35 28.37 -20.44
CA HIS A 10 1.76 28.06 -20.64
C HIS A 10 2.15 26.75 -19.94
N ILE A 11 2.79 25.84 -20.69
CA ILE A 11 3.21 24.49 -20.22
C ILE A 11 4.00 24.57 -18.90
N GLY A 12 4.96 25.48 -18.81
CA GLY A 12 5.75 25.66 -17.58
C GLY A 12 4.93 26.10 -16.36
N ALA A 13 3.88 26.90 -16.55
CA ALA A 13 3.00 27.34 -15.46
C ALA A 13 2.07 26.21 -15.00
N LYS A 14 1.54 25.41 -15.94
CA LYS A 14 0.76 24.19 -15.64
C LYS A 14 1.60 23.16 -14.86
N MET A 15 2.86 22.94 -15.25
CA MET A 15 3.77 22.06 -14.51
C MET A 15 4.12 22.60 -13.11
N LEU A 16 4.36 23.91 -12.98
CA LEU A 16 4.62 24.54 -11.68
C LEU A 16 3.41 24.48 -10.73
N LEU A 17 2.18 24.39 -11.24
CA LEU A 17 0.95 24.24 -10.46
C LEU A 17 0.68 22.81 -9.97
N ASN A 18 1.12 21.80 -10.71
CA ASN A 18 0.86 20.39 -10.38
C ASN A 18 1.49 19.95 -9.05
N LYS A 19 2.75 20.33 -8.80
CA LYS A 19 3.47 19.96 -7.56
C LYS A 19 2.84 20.57 -6.30
N PRO A 20 2.45 21.86 -6.27
CA PRO A 20 1.64 22.42 -5.19
C PRO A 20 0.27 21.77 -5.06
N ARG A 21 -0.42 21.48 -6.18
CA ARG A 21 -1.74 20.84 -6.16
C ARG A 21 -1.68 19.42 -5.61
N SER A 22 -0.68 18.62 -6.00
CA SER A 22 -0.48 17.26 -5.48
C SER A 22 -0.12 17.26 -4.00
N ARG A 23 0.76 18.17 -3.56
CA ARG A 23 1.09 18.35 -2.14
C ARG A 23 -0.11 18.83 -1.32
N LEU A 24 -0.90 19.74 -1.87
CA LEU A 24 -2.13 20.21 -1.22
C LEU A 24 -3.16 19.08 -1.14
N ALA A 25 -3.34 18.30 -2.21
CA ALA A 25 -4.20 17.13 -2.22
C ALA A 25 -3.82 16.13 -1.12
N VAL A 26 -2.53 15.78 -1.02
CA VAL A 26 -1.99 14.90 0.03
C VAL A 26 -2.17 15.51 1.42
N LEU A 27 -1.91 16.81 1.57
CA LEU A 27 -2.13 17.53 2.82
C LEU A 27 -3.61 17.47 3.25
N LYS A 28 -4.55 17.61 2.31
CA LYS A 28 -5.97 17.45 2.57
C LYS A 28 -6.33 16.03 2.97
N VAL A 29 -5.65 15.01 2.43
CA VAL A 29 -5.79 13.63 2.94
C VAL A 29 -5.31 13.53 4.39
N PHE A 30 -4.16 14.12 4.71
CA PHE A 30 -3.62 14.09 6.08
C PHE A 30 -4.49 14.86 7.08
N GLN A 31 -5.22 15.88 6.60
CA GLN A 31 -6.20 16.63 7.37
C GLN A 31 -7.57 15.92 7.45
N SER A 32 -7.68 14.67 6.95
CA SER A 32 -8.94 13.93 6.83
C SER A 32 -10.02 14.67 6.01
N ASN A 33 -9.62 15.70 5.26
CA ASN A 33 -10.47 16.44 4.34
C ASN A 33 -10.50 15.69 3.00
N PHE A 34 -11.10 14.51 3.02
CA PHE A 34 -11.18 13.62 1.87
C PHE A 34 -11.97 14.23 0.70
N LYS A 35 -12.78 15.26 0.97
CA LYS A 35 -13.51 16.05 -0.03
C LYS A 35 -12.56 16.94 -0.82
N GLU A 36 -11.84 17.85 -0.17
CA GLU A 36 -10.90 18.72 -0.88
C GLU A 36 -9.70 17.96 -1.44
N ALA A 37 -9.24 16.90 -0.76
CA ALA A 37 -8.20 16.03 -1.30
C ALA A 37 -8.60 15.45 -2.65
N THR A 38 -9.85 15.02 -2.76
CA THR A 38 -10.43 14.50 -3.99
C THR A 38 -10.52 15.54 -5.06
N GLU A 39 -11.04 16.72 -4.75
CA GLU A 39 -11.15 17.81 -5.71
C GLU A 39 -9.77 18.15 -6.29
N HIS A 40 -8.73 18.17 -5.45
CA HIS A 40 -7.37 18.39 -5.91
C HIS A 40 -6.79 17.23 -6.73
N PHE A 41 -7.05 15.97 -6.37
CA PHE A 41 -6.60 14.83 -7.17
C PHE A 41 -7.38 14.71 -8.48
N GLN A 42 -8.70 14.96 -8.51
CA GLN A 42 -9.47 15.03 -9.76
C GLN A 42 -8.94 16.13 -10.68
N ALA A 43 -8.68 17.32 -10.12
CA ALA A 43 -8.08 18.42 -10.87
C ALA A 43 -6.64 18.11 -11.33
N LEU A 44 -5.88 17.32 -10.57
CA LEU A 44 -4.54 16.87 -10.97
C LEU A 44 -4.62 15.83 -12.10
N LYS A 45 -5.57 14.87 -12.03
CA LYS A 45 -5.87 13.88 -13.08
C LYS A 45 -6.29 14.56 -14.39
N GLN A 46 -7.17 15.55 -14.32
CA GLN A 46 -7.73 16.20 -15.52
C GLN A 46 -6.79 17.24 -16.15
N LYS A 47 -6.02 17.98 -15.35
CA LYS A 47 -5.29 19.18 -15.83
C LYS A 47 -3.78 18.98 -15.96
N SER A 48 -3.24 17.87 -15.45
CA SER A 48 -1.80 17.64 -15.55
C SER A 48 -1.39 17.34 -16.98
N LEU A 49 -0.25 17.90 -17.39
CA LEU A 49 0.43 17.58 -18.65
C LEU A 49 1.32 16.33 -18.54
N THR A 50 1.64 15.89 -17.32
CA THR A 50 2.47 14.70 -17.08
C THR A 50 1.61 13.49 -16.72
N TRP A 51 1.91 12.36 -17.35
CA TRP A 51 1.30 11.07 -17.07
C TRP A 51 1.45 10.63 -15.61
N ARG A 52 2.55 11.02 -14.97
CA ARG A 52 2.86 10.68 -13.57
C ARG A 52 1.87 11.29 -12.61
N ASP A 53 1.62 12.58 -12.74
CA ASP A 53 0.67 13.30 -11.89
C ASP A 53 -0.75 12.75 -12.09
N ARG A 54 -1.11 12.34 -13.32
CA ARG A 54 -2.42 11.75 -13.64
C ARG A 54 -2.59 10.33 -13.10
N THR A 55 -1.56 9.50 -13.23
CA THR A 55 -1.48 8.17 -12.61
C THR A 55 -1.51 8.28 -11.09
N TYR A 56 -0.70 9.17 -10.52
CA TYR A 56 -0.62 9.46 -9.09
C TYR A 56 -1.99 9.88 -8.56
N ALA A 57 -2.65 10.81 -9.25
CA ALA A 57 -4.00 11.23 -8.94
C ALA A 57 -5.00 10.07 -9.02
N SER A 58 -4.98 9.26 -10.08
CA SER A 58 -5.88 8.10 -10.23
C SER A 58 -5.71 7.09 -9.09
N HIS A 59 -4.46 6.82 -8.68
CA HIS A 59 -4.18 5.99 -7.52
C HIS A 59 -4.71 6.61 -6.23
N TRP A 60 -4.54 7.91 -6.00
CA TRP A 60 -5.07 8.59 -4.81
C TRP A 60 -6.60 8.64 -4.78
N LEU A 61 -7.25 8.82 -5.93
CA LEU A 61 -8.72 8.73 -6.04
C LEU A 61 -9.19 7.32 -5.67
N GLN A 62 -8.47 6.28 -6.09
CA GLN A 62 -8.71 4.91 -5.63
C GLN A 62 -8.50 4.67 -4.14
N ARG A 63 -7.91 5.63 -3.45
CA ARG A 63 -7.70 5.53 -2.00
C ARG A 63 -8.85 6.07 -1.25
N LEU A 64 -9.27 7.25 -1.69
CA LEU A 64 -10.17 8.10 -0.98
C LEU A 64 -11.56 7.49 -1.00
N SER A 65 -11.92 6.77 -2.07
CA SER A 65 -13.07 5.86 -2.09
C SER A 65 -13.01 4.83 -0.95
N LYS A 66 -11.90 4.09 -0.83
CA LYS A 66 -11.73 3.08 0.24
C LYS A 66 -11.70 3.67 1.66
N TYR A 67 -11.26 4.92 1.82
CA TYR A 67 -11.24 5.61 3.11
C TYR A 67 -12.62 6.09 3.55
N ARG A 68 -13.41 6.62 2.60
CA ARG A 68 -14.80 6.99 2.86
C ARG A 68 -15.67 5.78 3.22
N ALA A 69 -15.43 4.62 2.60
CA ALA A 69 -16.14 3.38 2.91
C ALA A 69 -15.91 2.86 4.36
N LYS A 70 -14.96 3.41 5.12
CA LYS A 70 -14.62 2.98 6.50
C LYS A 70 -14.63 4.12 7.54
N GLU A 71 -15.23 5.27 7.20
CA GLU A 71 -15.06 6.55 7.89
C GLU A 71 -15.37 6.53 9.41
N LEU A 72 -16.38 5.76 9.86
CA LEU A 72 -16.72 5.62 11.29
C LEU A 72 -15.69 4.83 12.11
N ALA A 73 -15.05 3.83 11.51
CA ALA A 73 -14.06 2.98 12.19
C ALA A 73 -12.70 3.68 12.39
N LEU A 74 -12.48 4.80 11.69
CA LEU A 74 -11.25 5.59 11.74
C LEU A 74 -11.29 6.67 12.85
N LEU A 75 -12.45 6.89 13.47
CA LEU A 75 -12.69 7.96 14.46
C LEU A 75 -12.63 7.44 15.91
N ASN A 76 -11.58 6.68 16.24
CA ASN A 76 -11.47 5.91 17.48
C ASN A 76 -10.42 6.45 18.49
N CYS A 77 -9.81 7.62 18.26
CA CYS A 77 -8.81 8.18 19.18
C CYS A 77 -9.33 8.29 20.63
N GLY A 78 -10.62 8.58 20.81
CA GLY A 78 -11.27 8.58 22.12
C GLY A 78 -11.23 7.20 22.82
N VAL A 79 -11.72 6.14 22.17
CA VAL A 79 -11.69 4.79 22.78
C VAL A 79 -10.28 4.21 22.89
N GLN A 80 -9.35 4.66 22.03
CA GLN A 80 -7.93 4.32 22.13
C GLN A 80 -7.27 4.92 23.39
N THR A 81 -7.62 6.15 23.80
CA THR A 81 -7.16 6.70 25.09
C THR A 81 -7.64 5.86 26.28
N LEU A 82 -8.91 5.44 26.27
CA LEU A 82 -9.49 4.65 27.34
C LEU A 82 -8.90 3.23 27.39
N ALA A 83 -8.67 2.63 26.22
CA ALA A 83 -7.97 1.35 26.11
C ALA A 83 -6.54 1.43 26.67
N TYR A 84 -5.79 2.49 26.35
CA TYR A 84 -4.45 2.71 26.91
C TYR A 84 -4.44 2.70 28.44
N ILE A 85 -5.44 3.32 29.07
CA ILE A 85 -5.54 3.38 30.54
C ILE A 85 -5.91 2.03 31.14
N LEU A 86 -6.88 1.34 30.55
CA LEU A 86 -7.24 -0.04 30.93
C LEU A 86 -6.01 -0.96 30.89
N ARG A 87 -5.17 -0.87 29.85
CA ARG A 87 -3.93 -1.66 29.77
C ARG A 87 -2.93 -1.31 30.86
N LYS A 88 -2.80 -0.02 31.20
CA LYS A 88 -1.91 0.44 32.29
C LYS A 88 -2.32 -0.15 33.65
N ASP A 89 -3.61 -0.39 33.84
CA ASP A 89 -4.16 -1.03 35.05
C ASP A 89 -4.21 -2.57 34.95
N GLY A 90 -3.63 -3.17 33.88
CA GLY A 90 -3.59 -4.62 33.67
C GLY A 90 -4.89 -5.25 33.16
N ARG A 91 -5.85 -4.44 32.69
CA ARG A 91 -7.19 -4.85 32.25
C ARG A 91 -7.25 -5.05 30.73
N GLU A 92 -6.38 -5.90 30.19
CA GLU A 92 -6.20 -6.08 28.73
C GLU A 92 -7.48 -6.53 28.00
N ALA A 93 -8.26 -7.46 28.59
CA ALA A 93 -9.49 -7.96 27.97
C ALA A 93 -10.56 -6.86 27.79
N GLU A 94 -10.63 -5.93 28.74
CA GLU A 94 -11.56 -4.80 28.69
C GLU A 94 -11.05 -3.68 27.77
N ALA A 95 -9.72 -3.52 27.69
CA ALA A 95 -9.09 -2.64 26.69
C ALA A 95 -9.40 -3.11 25.25
N GLN A 96 -9.42 -4.42 25.00
CA GLN A 96 -9.83 -4.99 23.71
C GLN A 96 -11.32 -4.79 23.42
N GLU A 97 -12.18 -4.81 24.44
CA GLU A 97 -13.62 -4.64 24.28
C GLU A 97 -14.03 -3.18 24.05
N VAL A 98 -13.41 -2.22 24.74
CA VAL A 98 -13.71 -0.79 24.53
C VAL A 98 -13.30 -0.31 23.13
N MET A 99 -12.26 -0.91 22.55
CA MET A 99 -11.77 -0.61 21.20
C MET A 99 -12.78 -0.97 20.09
N LYS A 100 -13.79 -1.78 20.38
CA LYS A 100 -14.87 -2.14 19.44
C LYS A 100 -15.99 -1.09 19.38
N ARG A 101 -15.97 -0.10 20.27
CA ARG A 101 -17.01 0.94 20.36
C ARG A 101 -16.75 2.02 19.30
N LEU A 102 -17.77 2.24 18.46
CA LEU A 102 -17.77 3.26 17.42
C LEU A 102 -18.43 4.54 17.94
N PRO A 103 -17.98 5.72 17.47
CA PRO A 103 -18.60 6.99 17.88
C PRO A 103 -20.01 7.10 17.30
N ARG A 104 -20.89 7.86 17.97
CA ARG A 104 -22.28 8.07 17.48
C ARG A 104 -22.35 9.03 16.30
N SER A 105 -21.26 9.72 15.98
CA SER A 105 -21.21 10.69 14.88
C SER A 105 -19.88 10.64 14.12
N LEU A 106 -19.90 11.21 12.91
CA LEU A 106 -18.70 11.39 12.08
C LEU A 106 -17.73 12.47 12.61
N ASN A 107 -18.01 13.08 13.77
CA ASN A 107 -17.08 13.97 14.46
C ASN A 107 -16.15 13.21 15.44
N GLY A 108 -16.33 11.90 15.62
CA GLY A 108 -15.60 11.10 16.60
C GLY A 108 -16.26 11.08 17.99
N HIS A 109 -15.57 10.49 18.96
CA HIS A 109 -16.14 10.29 20.30
C HIS A 109 -16.19 11.61 21.08
N THR A 110 -17.34 11.93 21.66
CA THR A 110 -17.45 13.09 22.56
C THR A 110 -16.82 12.79 23.91
N MET A 111 -16.42 13.82 24.64
CA MET A 111 -15.94 13.66 26.02
C MET A 111 -17.04 13.07 26.93
N GLU A 112 -18.31 13.36 26.63
CA GLU A 112 -19.47 12.76 27.31
C GLU A 112 -19.60 11.25 27.01
N GLU A 113 -19.41 10.84 25.75
CA GLU A 113 -19.41 9.42 25.37
C GLU A 113 -18.26 8.67 26.05
N LEU A 114 -17.08 9.27 26.12
CA LEU A 114 -15.93 8.72 26.83
C LEU A 114 -16.15 8.65 28.34
N LYS A 115 -16.82 9.64 28.94
CA LYS A 115 -17.27 9.60 30.34
C LYS A 115 -18.17 8.39 30.59
N ALA A 116 -19.20 8.21 29.78
CA ALA A 116 -20.13 7.09 29.92
C ALA A 116 -19.42 5.73 29.79
N LEU A 117 -18.49 5.61 28.83
CA LEU A 117 -17.68 4.41 28.65
C LEU A 117 -16.76 4.18 29.86
N ALA A 118 -16.00 5.18 30.30
CA ALA A 118 -15.09 5.07 31.43
C ALA A 118 -15.82 4.65 32.73
N VAL A 119 -16.98 5.24 33.00
CA VAL A 119 -17.84 4.87 34.14
C VAL A 119 -18.34 3.44 34.02
N SER A 120 -18.67 2.96 32.81
CA SER A 120 -19.08 1.56 32.61
C SER A 120 -17.97 0.55 32.93
N TYR A 121 -16.69 0.96 32.84
CA TYR A 121 -15.53 0.20 33.27
C TYR A 121 -15.09 0.55 34.71
N GLY A 122 -15.91 1.24 35.49
CA GLY A 122 -15.66 1.49 36.92
C GLY A 122 -14.64 2.58 37.23
N TYR A 123 -14.30 3.43 36.26
CA TYR A 123 -13.48 4.61 36.54
C TYR A 123 -14.31 5.80 37.02
N ALA A 124 -13.75 6.58 37.96
CA ALA A 124 -14.16 7.97 38.13
C ALA A 124 -13.76 8.78 36.89
N PHE A 125 -14.53 9.80 36.52
CA PHE A 125 -14.26 10.64 35.36
C PHE A 125 -14.66 12.09 35.65
N THR A 126 -13.71 13.00 35.54
CA THR A 126 -13.96 14.44 35.64
C THR A 126 -13.39 15.15 34.40
N GLY A 127 -14.27 15.81 33.63
CA GLY A 127 -13.88 16.76 32.59
C GLY A 127 -13.54 18.11 33.18
N LEU A 128 -12.42 18.71 32.75
CA LEU A 128 -11.87 19.95 33.28
C LEU A 128 -11.47 20.90 32.15
N ARG A 129 -11.68 22.20 32.40
CA ARG A 129 -11.00 23.30 31.70
C ARG A 129 -9.81 23.75 32.54
N LEU A 130 -8.60 23.60 32.01
CA LEU A 130 -7.34 23.79 32.71
C LEU A 130 -6.43 24.79 31.99
N SER A 131 -5.62 25.50 32.78
CA SER A 131 -4.41 26.16 32.28
C SER A 131 -3.27 25.14 32.17
N VAL A 132 -2.24 25.41 31.37
CA VAL A 132 -1.05 24.53 31.31
C VAL A 132 -0.35 24.44 32.67
N THR A 133 -0.39 25.50 33.48
CA THR A 133 0.15 25.50 34.85
C THR A 133 -0.63 24.57 35.77
N ASP A 134 -1.94 24.49 35.61
CA ASP A 134 -2.81 23.62 36.41
C ASP A 134 -2.78 22.17 35.93
N LEU A 135 -2.56 21.95 34.64
CA LEU A 135 -2.34 20.62 34.06
C LEU A 135 -1.17 19.88 34.71
N LYS A 136 -0.14 20.60 35.21
CA LYS A 136 0.99 19.99 35.93
C LYS A 136 0.61 19.45 37.32
N LYS A 137 -0.56 19.83 37.85
CA LYS A 137 -1.02 19.51 39.23
C LYS A 137 -2.11 18.43 39.26
N VAL A 138 -2.56 17.94 38.12
CA VAL A 138 -3.61 16.91 38.07
C VAL A 138 -3.02 15.50 38.18
N PRO A 139 -3.80 14.51 38.65
CA PRO A 139 -3.39 13.10 38.62
C PRO A 139 -3.07 12.63 37.20
N LEU A 140 -1.99 11.85 37.05
CA LEU A 140 -1.58 11.23 35.79
C LEU A 140 -1.88 9.73 35.78
N PRO A 141 -2.27 9.12 34.65
CA PRO A 141 -2.39 9.74 33.32
C PRO A 141 -3.64 10.63 33.19
N ALA A 142 -3.47 11.78 32.54
CA ALA A 142 -4.56 12.67 32.16
C ALA A 142 -4.74 12.63 30.63
N VAL A 143 -5.93 12.93 30.11
CA VAL A 143 -6.16 13.01 28.66
C VAL A 143 -6.48 14.43 28.28
N VAL A 144 -5.73 14.98 27.33
CA VAL A 144 -5.95 16.32 26.78
C VAL A 144 -6.69 16.22 25.45
N GLN A 145 -7.61 17.15 25.21
CA GLN A 145 -8.33 17.28 23.96
C GLN A 145 -7.82 18.48 23.17
N LEU A 146 -7.50 18.25 21.90
CA LEU A 146 -7.09 19.26 20.94
C LEU A 146 -8.29 19.68 20.11
N ASN A 147 -8.53 20.98 20.00
CA ASN A 147 -9.60 21.52 19.17
C ASN A 147 -9.26 21.37 17.68
N GLY A 148 -10.28 21.06 16.88
CA GLY A 148 -10.13 21.12 15.44
C GLY A 148 -9.94 22.57 14.97
N GLN A 149 -8.92 22.82 14.15
CA GLN A 149 -8.57 24.19 13.75
C GLN A 149 -9.15 24.63 12.40
N ASN A 150 -9.72 23.72 11.60
CA ASN A 150 -10.25 23.99 10.25
C ASN A 150 -11.50 23.16 9.90
N GLU A 151 -12.19 23.51 8.81
CA GLU A 151 -13.31 22.72 8.27
C GLU A 151 -12.83 21.29 7.90
N GLY A 152 -13.36 20.28 8.60
CA GLY A 152 -12.96 18.87 8.46
C GLY A 152 -12.04 18.35 9.56
N ASP A 153 -11.42 19.23 10.37
CA ASP A 153 -10.69 18.86 11.57
C ASP A 153 -11.67 18.71 12.74
N LYS A 154 -11.73 17.51 13.32
CA LYS A 154 -12.75 17.12 14.32
C LYS A 154 -12.18 17.01 15.74
N GLY A 155 -10.99 17.60 15.95
CA GLY A 155 -10.25 17.53 17.21
C GLY A 155 -9.48 16.22 17.37
N HIS A 156 -8.71 16.04 18.44
CA HIS A 156 -7.96 14.80 18.74
C HIS A 156 -7.74 14.62 20.25
N TYR A 157 -7.45 13.40 20.71
CA TYR A 157 -7.11 13.14 22.11
C TYR A 157 -5.69 12.59 22.28
N TRP A 158 -4.95 13.12 23.25
CA TRP A 158 -3.63 12.64 23.67
C TRP A 158 -3.60 12.32 25.15
N VAL A 159 -2.77 11.35 25.53
CA VAL A 159 -2.56 10.98 26.93
C VAL A 159 -1.31 11.68 27.45
N LEU A 160 -1.43 12.49 28.50
CA LEU A 160 -0.31 13.03 29.26
C LEU A 160 0.21 11.97 30.23
N GLU A 161 1.41 11.45 29.98
CA GLU A 161 2.05 10.42 30.80
C GLU A 161 2.92 11.00 31.92
N LYS A 162 3.54 12.17 31.69
CA LYS A 162 4.49 12.79 32.64
C LYS A 162 4.51 14.32 32.51
N SER A 163 4.70 15.01 33.63
CA SER A 163 4.97 16.45 33.69
C SER A 163 6.17 16.70 34.60
N GLU A 164 7.26 17.24 34.05
CA GLU A 164 8.48 17.57 34.80
C GLU A 164 9.04 18.91 34.33
N ASN A 165 9.28 19.85 35.27
CA ASN A 165 9.71 21.21 34.96
C ASN A 165 8.81 21.86 33.89
N ASP A 166 9.39 22.26 32.75
CA ASP A 166 8.68 22.85 31.61
C ASP A 166 8.45 21.87 30.45
N MET A 167 8.68 20.57 30.66
CA MET A 167 8.47 19.54 29.64
C MET A 167 7.26 18.65 29.98
N LEU A 168 6.39 18.47 28.99
CA LEU A 168 5.23 17.58 29.03
C LEU A 168 5.50 16.38 28.12
N LYS A 169 5.27 15.16 28.63
CA LYS A 169 5.40 13.92 27.84
C LYS A 169 4.03 13.37 27.50
N PHE A 170 3.75 13.32 26.21
CA PHE A 170 2.47 12.83 25.67
C PHE A 170 2.65 11.50 24.97
N PHE A 171 1.60 10.70 25.01
CA PHE A 171 1.38 9.52 24.21
C PHE A 171 0.15 9.75 23.32
N ASP A 172 0.34 9.66 22.01
CA ASP A 172 -0.75 9.66 21.05
C ASP A 172 -1.20 8.20 20.81
N PRO A 173 -2.39 7.82 21.31
CA PRO A 173 -2.83 6.43 21.26
C PRO A 173 -3.31 6.01 19.87
N GLN A 174 -3.48 6.96 18.94
CA GLN A 174 -3.82 6.66 17.56
C GLN A 174 -2.58 6.31 16.72
N SER A 175 -1.51 7.08 16.85
CA SER A 175 -0.25 6.85 16.12
C SER A 175 0.73 5.95 16.89
N SER A 176 0.39 5.54 18.12
CA SER A 176 1.27 4.81 19.04
C SER A 176 2.61 5.50 19.29
N ARG A 177 2.63 6.84 19.21
CA ARG A 177 3.84 7.66 19.30
C ARG A 177 3.94 8.34 20.66
N ARG A 178 5.13 8.35 21.26
CA ARG A 178 5.49 9.23 22.37
C ARG A 178 6.26 10.44 21.87
N PHE A 179 5.97 11.60 22.44
CA PHE A 179 6.70 12.83 22.14
C PHE A 179 6.67 13.76 23.35
N GLU A 180 7.58 14.72 23.34
CA GLU A 180 7.72 15.69 24.42
C GLU A 180 7.59 17.10 23.85
N GLN A 181 6.95 17.99 24.60
CA GLN A 181 6.75 19.38 24.19
C GLN A 181 6.95 20.31 25.38
N HIS A 182 7.48 21.50 25.10
CA HIS A 182 7.64 22.53 26.13
C HIS A 182 6.25 23.10 26.50
N SER A 183 6.02 23.39 27.79
CA SER A 183 4.71 23.85 28.28
C SER A 183 4.24 25.13 27.61
N ASP A 184 5.16 26.03 27.28
CA ASP A 184 4.87 27.30 26.62
C ASP A 184 4.41 27.12 25.17
N GLU A 185 4.94 26.12 24.47
CA GLU A 185 4.57 25.80 23.10
C GLU A 185 3.19 25.14 23.08
N PHE A 186 2.99 24.14 23.95
CA PHE A 186 1.71 23.44 24.10
C PHE A 186 0.56 24.41 24.47
N SER A 187 0.83 25.41 25.32
CA SER A 187 -0.16 26.41 25.71
C SER A 187 -0.77 27.21 24.55
N ARG A 188 -0.08 27.30 23.41
CA ARG A 188 -0.54 28.02 22.22
C ARG A 188 -1.42 27.17 21.31
N GLU A 189 -1.33 25.85 21.44
CA GLU A 189 -1.97 24.87 20.55
C GLU A 189 -3.19 24.21 21.22
N TRP A 190 -3.19 24.16 22.56
CA TRP A 190 -4.22 23.49 23.34
C TRP A 190 -5.30 24.44 23.86
N GLY A 191 -6.57 24.08 23.62
CA GLY A 191 -7.74 24.86 24.02
C GLY A 191 -8.14 24.75 25.49
N GLY A 192 -7.35 24.04 26.31
CA GLY A 192 -7.56 23.90 27.76
C GLY A 192 -8.52 22.78 28.18
N ASN A 193 -9.06 21.99 27.24
CA ASN A 193 -9.94 20.86 27.57
C ASN A 193 -9.14 19.61 27.92
N ALA A 194 -9.43 19.00 29.06
CA ALA A 194 -8.88 17.71 29.47
C ALA A 194 -9.88 16.92 30.30
N PHE A 195 -9.59 15.63 30.50
CA PHE A 195 -10.26 14.83 31.52
C PHE A 195 -9.27 13.98 32.29
N VAL A 196 -9.65 13.68 33.53
CA VAL A 196 -8.88 12.88 34.48
C VAL A 196 -9.75 11.80 35.10
N PHE A 197 -9.11 10.74 35.57
CA PHE A 197 -9.78 9.57 36.13
C PHE A 197 -9.86 9.65 37.66
N SER A 198 -10.43 10.75 38.16
CA SER A 198 -10.55 11.08 39.58
C SER A 198 -11.80 11.92 39.84
N ASP A 199 -12.41 11.79 41.01
CA ASP A 199 -13.55 12.54 41.50
C ASP A 199 -13.17 13.64 42.51
N ASP A 200 -11.89 13.78 42.86
CA ASP A 200 -11.39 14.69 43.90
C ASP A 200 -11.89 16.14 43.71
N GLU A 201 -12.64 16.64 44.68
CA GLU A 201 -13.23 17.99 44.67
C GLU A 201 -12.17 19.10 44.70
N THR A 202 -10.93 18.78 45.06
CA THR A 202 -9.80 19.72 45.14
C THR A 202 -9.02 19.89 43.83
N LEU A 203 -9.41 19.17 42.76
CA LEU A 203 -8.78 19.29 41.43
C LEU A 203 -8.79 20.74 40.92
N PRO A 204 -7.69 21.21 40.30
CA PRO A 204 -7.59 22.59 39.83
C PRO A 204 -8.44 22.84 38.57
N GLY A 205 -8.69 24.12 38.27
CA GLY A 205 -9.46 24.55 37.11
C GLY A 205 -10.98 24.48 37.29
N THR A 206 -11.71 24.48 36.16
CA THR A 206 -13.18 24.50 36.16
C THR A 206 -13.72 23.17 35.66
N ARG A 207 -14.65 22.57 36.38
CA ARG A 207 -15.34 21.34 35.95
C ARG A 207 -16.27 21.63 34.77
N LEU A 208 -16.18 20.80 33.72
CA LEU A 208 -17.03 20.89 32.55
C LEU A 208 -18.40 20.25 32.83
N ALA A 209 -19.47 20.92 32.42
CA ALA A 209 -20.81 20.36 32.45
C ALA A 209 -21.01 19.28 31.36
N GLU A 210 -22.04 18.44 31.49
CA GLU A 210 -22.29 17.35 30.52
C GLU A 210 -22.60 17.86 29.12
N ASP A 211 -23.36 18.94 29.01
CA ASP A 211 -23.68 19.61 27.76
C ASP A 211 -22.44 20.23 27.08
N GLU A 212 -21.48 20.72 27.86
CA GLU A 212 -20.18 21.15 27.34
C GLU A 212 -19.35 19.96 26.82
N MET A 213 -19.29 18.86 27.59
CA MET A 213 -18.56 17.64 27.21
C MET A 213 -19.15 16.97 25.96
N ALA A 214 -20.46 17.07 25.74
CA ALA A 214 -21.13 16.56 24.55
C ALA A 214 -20.74 17.32 23.26
N GLN A 215 -20.15 18.52 23.37
CA GLN A 215 -19.71 19.33 22.24
C GLN A 215 -18.20 19.26 21.99
N ILE A 216 -17.46 18.51 22.82
CA ILE A 216 -16.01 18.36 22.71
C ILE A 216 -15.70 16.98 22.12
N TYR A 217 -15.08 16.97 20.94
CA TYR A 217 -14.84 15.75 20.16
C TYR A 217 -13.34 15.48 20.00
N GLY A 218 -13.00 14.22 19.75
CA GLY A 218 -11.73 13.83 19.16
C GLY A 218 -11.97 12.96 17.93
N GLY A 219 -11.50 13.44 16.79
CA GLY A 219 -11.46 12.74 15.50
C GLY A 219 -10.03 12.44 15.03
N CYS A 220 -9.93 11.90 13.82
CA CYS A 220 -8.83 11.07 13.33
C CYS A 220 -7.64 11.81 12.71
N CYS A 221 -6.42 11.36 13.04
CA CYS A 221 -5.16 11.60 12.32
C CYS A 221 -4.53 10.29 11.75
N GLY A 222 -4.52 10.11 10.42
CA GLY A 222 -3.46 9.41 9.63
C GLY A 222 -3.36 7.87 9.55
N VAL A 223 -3.48 7.27 8.35
CA VAL A 223 -2.76 6.04 7.92
C VAL A 223 -2.45 6.08 6.40
N GLN A 224 -1.23 5.65 5.99
CA GLN A 224 -0.80 5.55 4.59
C GLN A 224 -0.34 4.15 4.03
N ARG A 225 -1.26 3.33 3.44
CA ARG A 225 -1.26 2.33 2.27
C ARG A 225 -0.23 1.18 2.05
N PRO A 226 -0.69 0.08 1.37
CA PRO A 226 -0.18 -1.31 1.38
C PRO A 226 0.45 -1.78 0.04
N GLU A 227 0.94 -3.05 -0.03
CA GLU A 227 1.37 -3.85 -1.21
C GLU A 227 1.47 -5.37 -0.83
N ASP A 228 1.42 -6.43 -1.66
CA ASP A 228 1.00 -6.67 -3.07
C ASP A 228 0.78 -8.21 -3.36
N PRO A 229 -0.33 -8.64 -4.01
CA PRO A 229 -0.59 -10.01 -4.52
C PRO A 229 0.17 -10.43 -5.81
N ILE A 230 1.46 -10.09 -5.93
CA ILE A 230 2.20 -10.27 -7.18
C ILE A 230 3.35 -11.31 -7.15
N GLY A 231 3.96 -11.66 -6.02
CA GLY A 231 5.03 -12.69 -5.96
C GLY A 231 4.58 -14.06 -5.45
N ASP A 232 5.09 -15.13 -6.04
CA ASP A 232 4.76 -16.55 -5.82
C ASP A 232 4.52 -16.99 -4.37
N SER A 233 3.46 -17.78 -4.16
CA SER A 233 3.54 -18.88 -3.20
C SER A 233 4.33 -20.02 -3.87
N CYS A 234 5.59 -20.21 -3.48
CA CYS A 234 6.14 -21.56 -3.45
C CYS A 234 5.34 -22.33 -2.40
N SER A 235 4.22 -22.93 -2.81
CA SER A 235 3.50 -23.85 -1.96
C SER A 235 4.38 -25.07 -1.72
N ARG A 236 4.84 -25.25 -0.47
CA ARG A 236 5.22 -26.56 0.06
C ARG A 236 3.98 -27.45 -0.01
N ASN A 237 3.92 -28.32 -1.02
CA ASN A 237 3.45 -29.70 -0.94
C ASN A 237 3.44 -30.36 -2.32
N SER A 238 4.63 -30.61 -2.86
CA SER A 238 4.94 -31.84 -3.57
C SER A 238 6.44 -32.02 -3.50
N GLY A 239 6.89 -33.24 -3.18
CA GLY A 239 8.30 -33.63 -3.26
C GLY A 239 8.78 -33.72 -4.70
N GLU A 240 8.62 -32.65 -5.48
CA GLU A 240 9.23 -32.52 -6.79
C GLU A 240 10.49 -31.68 -6.66
N SER A 241 11.62 -32.34 -6.92
CA SER A 241 12.90 -31.70 -7.15
C SER A 241 12.74 -30.50 -8.09
N ILE A 242 13.65 -29.56 -7.94
CA ILE A 242 13.91 -28.35 -8.74
C ILE A 242 14.21 -28.66 -10.24
N ASN A 243 13.80 -29.82 -10.75
CA ASN A 243 14.11 -30.38 -12.06
C ASN A 243 12.89 -30.64 -12.96
N ASN A 244 11.67 -30.22 -12.61
CA ASN A 244 10.50 -30.46 -13.47
C ASN A 244 9.53 -29.28 -13.62
N ASN A 245 10.04 -28.08 -13.84
CA ASN A 245 9.30 -27.12 -14.66
C ASN A 245 10.10 -26.90 -15.95
N ARG A 246 9.68 -27.54 -17.04
CA ARG A 246 9.87 -26.94 -18.37
C ARG A 246 9.00 -25.68 -18.43
N SER A 247 9.27 -24.72 -17.55
CA SER A 247 8.59 -23.43 -17.52
C SER A 247 9.04 -22.71 -18.77
N SER A 248 8.10 -22.31 -19.60
CA SER A 248 8.31 -21.31 -20.66
C SER A 248 8.94 -20.06 -20.04
N ARG A 249 10.28 -19.99 -20.11
CA ARG A 249 11.08 -18.79 -19.85
C ARG A 249 11.21 -18.08 -21.20
N GLY A 250 11.13 -16.75 -21.18
CA GLY A 250 10.93 -15.94 -22.38
C GLY A 250 9.45 -15.87 -22.78
N ALA A 251 9.10 -14.70 -23.33
CA ALA A 251 7.76 -14.19 -23.61
C ALA A 251 7.01 -13.67 -22.37
N PRO A 252 6.38 -12.48 -22.49
CA PRO A 252 5.59 -11.90 -21.43
C PRO A 252 4.37 -12.73 -21.03
N LYS A 253 4.09 -12.75 -19.73
CA LYS A 253 2.88 -13.29 -19.11
C LYS A 253 2.21 -12.18 -18.34
N TRP A 254 0.88 -12.16 -18.31
CA TRP A 254 0.14 -11.15 -17.57
C TRP A 254 -0.92 -11.77 -16.66
N LYS A 255 -1.27 -11.06 -15.60
CA LYS A 255 -2.34 -11.40 -14.67
C LYS A 255 -3.00 -10.14 -14.13
N VAL A 256 -4.28 -10.24 -13.78
CA VAL A 256 -5.00 -9.19 -13.07
C VAL A 256 -5.28 -9.64 -11.65
N ASN A 257 -4.98 -8.77 -10.70
CA ASN A 257 -5.16 -9.02 -9.29
C ASN A 257 -6.57 -8.64 -8.83
N MET A 258 -7.36 -9.61 -8.39
CA MET A 258 -8.77 -9.41 -8.06
C MET A 258 -9.02 -8.57 -6.79
N ILE A 259 -8.02 -8.36 -5.94
CA ILE A 259 -8.17 -7.59 -4.69
C ILE A 259 -8.05 -6.08 -4.95
N ASN A 260 -7.27 -5.68 -5.96
CA ASN A 260 -6.96 -4.29 -6.22
C ASN A 260 -7.09 -3.85 -7.69
N LEU A 261 -7.34 -4.78 -8.63
CA LEU A 261 -7.23 -4.59 -10.08
C LEU A 261 -5.87 -4.06 -10.55
N ASN A 262 -4.79 -4.59 -9.98
CA ASN A 262 -3.46 -4.37 -10.53
C ASN A 262 -3.25 -5.28 -11.75
N LEU A 263 -2.91 -4.70 -12.91
CA LEU A 263 -2.44 -5.45 -14.07
C LEU A 263 -0.93 -5.63 -13.90
N PHE A 264 -0.52 -6.89 -13.83
CA PHE A 264 0.87 -7.26 -13.71
C PHE A 264 1.35 -8.01 -14.95
N VAL A 265 2.48 -7.62 -15.52
CA VAL A 265 3.13 -8.32 -16.64
C VAL A 265 4.54 -8.71 -16.24
N THR A 266 4.94 -9.95 -16.55
CA THR A 266 6.27 -10.47 -16.24
C THR A 266 6.90 -11.06 -17.50
N ASP A 267 8.17 -10.76 -17.75
CA ASP A 267 8.97 -11.40 -18.79
C ASP A 267 10.36 -11.77 -18.25
N THR A 268 10.97 -12.83 -18.74
CA THR A 268 12.35 -13.21 -18.41
C THR A 268 13.17 -13.33 -19.69
N PRO A 269 13.65 -12.20 -20.24
CA PRO A 269 14.33 -12.19 -21.54
C PRO A 269 15.73 -12.81 -21.56
N LEU A 270 16.37 -12.99 -20.41
CA LEU A 270 17.69 -13.62 -20.33
C LEU A 270 17.80 -14.50 -19.11
N TRP A 271 18.30 -15.73 -19.29
CA TRP A 271 18.59 -16.63 -18.17
C TRP A 271 19.69 -17.64 -18.49
N TYR A 272 20.36 -18.10 -17.45
CA TYR A 272 21.15 -19.32 -17.46
C TYR A 272 21.26 -19.91 -16.06
N ASN A 273 21.49 -21.21 -16.00
CA ASN A 273 21.78 -21.90 -14.75
C ASN A 273 23.29 -22.07 -14.67
N SER A 274 23.89 -21.56 -13.59
CA SER A 274 25.27 -21.88 -13.30
C SER A 274 25.37 -23.34 -12.83
N PRO A 275 26.43 -24.09 -13.20
CA PRO A 275 26.68 -25.40 -12.62
C PRO A 275 26.84 -25.38 -11.09
N ILE A 276 27.28 -24.24 -10.54
CA ILE A 276 27.45 -24.01 -9.10
C ILE A 276 26.77 -22.70 -8.73
N GLY A 277 25.99 -22.73 -7.65
CA GLY A 277 25.34 -21.56 -7.07
C GLY A 277 24.03 -21.14 -7.73
N PRO A 278 23.44 -20.02 -7.27
CA PRO A 278 22.16 -19.56 -7.75
C PRO A 278 22.15 -19.29 -9.27
N PRO A 279 21.03 -19.52 -9.96
CA PRO A 279 20.92 -19.22 -11.38
C PRO A 279 20.80 -17.70 -11.61
N VAL A 280 21.19 -17.25 -12.81
CA VAL A 280 21.04 -15.84 -13.21
C VAL A 280 19.84 -15.70 -14.12
N HIS A 281 18.89 -14.84 -13.72
CA HIS A 281 17.67 -14.54 -14.45
C HIS A 281 17.51 -13.03 -14.52
N ILE A 282 17.24 -12.49 -15.71
CA ILE A 282 16.81 -11.10 -15.87
C ILE A 282 15.31 -11.16 -16.06
N THR A 283 14.58 -10.87 -15.00
CA THR A 283 13.12 -10.90 -14.97
C THR A 283 12.61 -9.48 -14.79
N LEU A 284 11.78 -9.03 -15.72
CA LEU A 284 11.13 -7.73 -15.71
C LEU A 284 9.67 -7.87 -15.29
N SER A 285 9.18 -6.88 -14.55
CA SER A 285 7.88 -6.84 -13.92
C SER A 285 7.23 -5.47 -14.14
N TYR A 286 6.17 -5.41 -14.92
CA TYR A 286 5.32 -4.23 -15.07
C TYR A 286 4.20 -4.25 -14.02
N ASN A 287 4.05 -3.16 -13.27
CA ASN A 287 3.01 -3.01 -12.25
C ASN A 287 2.15 -1.78 -12.57
N SER A 288 0.88 -1.97 -12.99
CA SER A 288 0.02 -0.86 -13.41
C SER A 288 -0.27 0.13 -12.29
N GLN A 289 -0.20 -0.30 -11.02
CA GLN A 289 -0.42 0.55 -9.85
C GLN A 289 0.85 1.21 -9.31
N SER A 290 2.03 0.89 -9.85
CA SER A 290 3.28 1.51 -9.41
C SER A 290 3.22 3.04 -9.60
N ALA A 291 3.45 3.76 -8.50
CA ALA A 291 3.65 5.20 -8.45
C ALA A 291 5.14 5.59 -8.46
N THR A 292 6.03 4.59 -8.44
CA THR A 292 7.48 4.77 -8.50
C THR A 292 7.87 5.18 -9.91
N ALA A 293 8.56 6.32 -10.06
CA ALA A 293 9.14 6.75 -11.33
C ALA A 293 10.30 7.75 -11.13
N TYR A 294 11.52 7.37 -11.55
CA TYR A 294 12.52 8.19 -12.29
C TYR A 294 13.88 7.49 -12.48
N ASN A 295 14.12 6.38 -11.80
CA ASN A 295 15.38 5.63 -11.85
C ASN A 295 15.16 4.14 -12.20
N GLU A 296 14.01 3.79 -12.76
CA GLU A 296 13.76 2.43 -13.22
C GLU A 296 14.67 2.11 -14.40
N TYR A 297 15.47 1.08 -14.21
CA TYR A 297 16.43 0.57 -15.17
C TYR A 297 15.80 0.17 -16.52
N PHE A 298 14.52 -0.23 -16.50
CA PHE A 298 13.80 -0.74 -17.67
C PHE A 298 12.59 0.11 -18.06
N GLY A 299 12.58 1.38 -17.66
CA GLY A 299 11.55 2.33 -18.05
C GLY A 299 10.33 2.37 -17.12
N ASN A 300 9.39 3.25 -17.43
CA ASN A 300 8.29 3.60 -16.54
C ASN A 300 7.45 2.36 -16.14
N LYS A 301 7.22 2.19 -14.82
CA LYS A 301 6.47 1.08 -14.19
C LYS A 301 7.09 -0.32 -14.36
N TRP A 302 8.27 -0.45 -14.98
CA TRP A 302 9.00 -1.71 -15.11
C TRP A 302 10.12 -1.82 -14.07
N GLN A 303 10.03 -2.83 -13.21
CA GLN A 303 11.07 -3.20 -12.27
C GLN A 303 11.75 -4.48 -12.72
N PHE A 304 12.95 -4.75 -12.19
CA PHE A 304 13.63 -6.01 -12.46
C PHE A 304 14.15 -6.67 -11.19
N ASN A 305 14.35 -7.97 -11.27
CA ASN A 305 14.58 -8.85 -10.12
C ASN A 305 15.82 -8.57 -9.27
N TYR A 306 16.77 -7.74 -9.73
CA TYR A 306 17.94 -7.33 -8.94
C TYR A 306 18.00 -5.81 -8.66
N ALA A 307 17.02 -5.02 -9.08
CA ALA A 307 16.86 -3.61 -8.66
C ALA A 307 16.20 -3.50 -7.28
N ILE A 308 16.71 -4.29 -6.32
CA ILE A 308 16.19 -4.35 -4.96
C ILE A 308 17.08 -3.47 -4.09
N TYR A 309 16.46 -2.65 -3.26
CA TYR A 309 17.15 -1.79 -2.30
C TYR A 309 16.34 -1.71 -1.02
N LEU A 310 16.99 -1.28 0.04
CA LEU A 310 16.32 -1.02 1.31
C LEU A 310 16.52 0.43 1.74
N VAL A 311 15.55 0.94 2.48
CA VAL A 311 15.59 2.25 3.12
C VAL A 311 15.42 2.02 4.61
N VAL A 312 16.36 2.56 5.40
CA VAL A 312 16.27 2.59 6.85
C VAL A 312 15.76 3.97 7.26
N ASP A 313 14.67 4.01 8.03
CA ASP A 313 14.17 5.27 8.57
C ASP A 313 14.93 5.67 9.86
N PRO A 314 14.78 6.92 10.34
CA PRO A 314 15.44 7.36 11.58
C PRO A 314 15.01 6.59 12.84
N GLY A 315 13.87 5.89 12.80
CA GLY A 315 13.37 5.03 13.88
C GLY A 315 13.93 3.60 13.82
N GLY A 316 14.77 3.29 12.84
CA GLY A 316 15.35 1.96 12.64
C GLY A 316 14.46 0.98 11.87
N THR A 317 13.27 1.40 11.42
CA THR A 317 12.41 0.59 10.54
C THR A 317 13.09 0.41 9.20
N VAL A 318 13.05 -0.80 8.66
CA VAL A 318 13.62 -1.12 7.36
C VAL A 318 12.51 -1.37 6.37
N THR A 319 12.48 -0.62 5.27
CA THR A 319 11.58 -0.88 4.13
C THR A 319 12.39 -1.47 2.98
N ILE A 320 12.08 -2.70 2.58
CA ILE A 320 12.71 -3.37 1.44
C ILE A 320 11.80 -3.23 0.22
N PHE A 321 12.33 -2.70 -0.88
CA PHE A 321 11.62 -2.56 -2.15
C PHE A 321 11.90 -3.80 -3.00
N MET A 322 10.95 -4.72 -2.98
CA MET A 322 10.98 -6.02 -3.65
C MET A 322 10.83 -5.89 -5.18
N PRO A 323 11.29 -6.90 -5.93
CA PRO A 323 11.39 -6.81 -7.39
C PRO A 323 10.07 -6.82 -8.15
N ASP A 324 8.98 -7.20 -7.49
CA ASP A 324 7.61 -7.13 -7.97
C ASP A 324 6.94 -5.77 -7.70
N GLY A 325 7.65 -4.88 -7.03
CA GLY A 325 7.16 -3.57 -6.60
C GLY A 325 6.59 -3.54 -5.21
N ARG A 326 6.60 -4.68 -4.49
CA ARG A 326 6.16 -4.79 -3.10
C ARG A 326 7.14 -4.11 -2.14
N ARG A 327 6.64 -3.55 -1.06
CA ARG A 327 7.39 -2.93 0.04
C ARG A 327 7.18 -3.75 1.30
N ASP A 328 8.24 -4.37 1.76
CA ASP A 328 8.25 -5.12 3.01
C ASP A 328 8.76 -4.20 4.12
N VAL A 329 7.89 -3.82 5.05
CA VAL A 329 8.22 -2.95 6.19
C VAL A 329 8.50 -3.81 7.41
N TYR A 330 9.76 -3.82 7.83
CA TYR A 330 10.29 -4.55 8.98
C TYR A 330 10.46 -3.61 10.16
N MET A 331 9.79 -3.92 11.27
CA MET A 331 9.86 -3.11 12.50
C MET A 331 10.90 -3.72 13.45
N PRO A 332 11.78 -2.91 14.07
CA PRO A 332 12.78 -3.44 15.00
C PRO A 332 12.09 -4.09 16.22
N ASP A 333 12.59 -5.24 16.65
CA ASP A 333 12.07 -5.97 17.82
C ASP A 333 12.67 -5.50 19.16
N GLY A 334 13.75 -4.71 19.11
CA GLY A 334 14.49 -4.21 20.26
C GLY A 334 15.78 -4.98 20.59
N ASP A 335 15.98 -6.16 19.99
CA ASP A 335 17.13 -7.06 20.23
C ASP A 335 18.06 -7.15 19.01
N GLY A 336 17.89 -6.26 18.03
CA GLY A 336 18.70 -6.21 16.80
C GLY A 336 18.13 -7.05 15.65
N ASN A 337 16.98 -7.71 15.84
CA ASN A 337 16.23 -8.33 14.75
C ASN A 337 14.98 -7.50 14.41
N TYR A 338 14.15 -8.08 13.54
CA TYR A 338 13.01 -7.41 12.97
C TYR A 338 11.78 -8.30 12.97
N VAL A 339 10.64 -7.71 13.32
CA VAL A 339 9.32 -8.29 13.11
C VAL A 339 8.98 -8.16 11.63
N CYS A 340 8.75 -9.30 10.98
CA CYS A 340 8.33 -9.33 9.59
C CYS A 340 6.87 -8.85 9.45
N PRO A 341 6.51 -8.19 8.33
CA PRO A 341 5.14 -7.74 8.11
C PRO A 341 4.19 -8.91 7.84
N TYR A 342 2.88 -8.70 8.04
CA TYR A 342 1.81 -9.67 7.76
C TYR A 342 1.96 -10.30 6.37
N ARG A 343 1.85 -11.64 6.27
CA ARG A 343 2.08 -12.46 5.06
C ARG A 343 3.49 -12.43 4.45
N VAL A 344 4.45 -11.81 5.12
CA VAL A 344 5.87 -11.90 4.77
C VAL A 344 6.55 -12.82 5.77
N TYR A 345 7.26 -13.81 5.25
CA TYR A 345 7.87 -14.88 6.04
C TYR A 345 9.41 -14.83 6.01
N ASN A 346 9.96 -13.78 5.42
CA ASN A 346 11.40 -13.59 5.35
C ASN A 346 11.90 -13.00 6.68
N GLY A 347 13.01 -13.50 7.21
CA GLY A 347 13.66 -12.96 8.40
C GLY A 347 14.68 -11.89 8.01
N LEU A 348 14.58 -10.70 8.60
CA LEU A 348 15.57 -9.64 8.41
C LEU A 348 16.45 -9.52 9.66
N THR A 349 17.77 -9.47 9.43
CA THR A 349 18.77 -9.29 10.48
C THR A 349 19.72 -8.15 10.11
N ARG A 350 20.02 -7.26 11.04
CA ARG A 350 21.05 -6.23 10.86
C ARG A 350 22.40 -6.77 11.33
N ILE A 351 23.36 -6.86 10.42
CA ILE A 351 24.71 -7.36 10.71
C ILE A 351 25.65 -6.22 11.13
N SER A 352 25.52 -5.05 10.50
CA SER A 352 26.26 -3.84 10.87
C SER A 352 25.47 -2.58 10.49
N GLU A 353 26.07 -1.41 10.61
CA GLU A 353 25.38 -0.13 10.37
C GLU A 353 24.64 -0.10 9.03
N ASN A 354 25.29 -0.52 7.94
CA ASN A 354 24.74 -0.51 6.59
C ASN A 354 24.52 -1.90 6.00
N ARG A 355 24.84 -2.97 6.73
CA ARG A 355 24.78 -4.34 6.22
C ARG A 355 23.61 -5.13 6.81
N PHE A 356 22.74 -5.64 5.95
CA PHE A 356 21.54 -6.38 6.31
C PHE A 356 21.49 -7.73 5.58
N GLU A 357 20.96 -8.74 6.25
CA GLU A 357 20.69 -10.06 5.67
C GLU A 357 19.18 -10.34 5.73
N LEU A 358 18.60 -10.65 4.58
CA LEU A 358 17.21 -11.07 4.43
C LEU A 358 17.19 -12.55 4.08
N GLN A 359 16.84 -13.39 5.05
CA GLN A 359 16.72 -14.84 4.91
C GLN A 359 15.31 -15.22 4.48
N PHE A 360 15.20 -15.99 3.40
CA PHE A 360 13.94 -16.53 2.89
C PHE A 360 13.66 -17.91 3.52
N PRO A 361 12.39 -18.38 3.52
CA PRO A 361 12.02 -19.70 4.05
C PRO A 361 12.66 -20.90 3.35
N ASP A 362 13.27 -20.69 2.17
CA ASP A 362 14.04 -21.69 1.43
C ASP A 362 15.56 -21.62 1.70
N ASP A 363 15.95 -20.86 2.73
CA ASP A 363 17.32 -20.60 3.16
C ASP A 363 18.17 -19.81 2.14
N THR A 364 17.55 -19.23 1.11
CA THR A 364 18.20 -18.20 0.29
C THR A 364 18.42 -16.94 1.14
N VAL A 365 19.58 -16.31 1.01
CA VAL A 365 19.91 -15.08 1.75
C VAL A 365 20.25 -13.95 0.80
N TYR A 366 19.56 -12.82 0.93
CA TYR A 366 19.89 -11.58 0.22
C TYR A 366 20.70 -10.70 1.15
N ILE A 367 21.81 -10.16 0.66
CA ILE A 367 22.69 -9.28 1.42
C ILE A 367 22.62 -7.89 0.83
N TYR A 368 22.37 -6.92 1.69
CA TYR A 368 22.34 -5.51 1.35
C TYR A 368 23.50 -4.80 2.02
N ASP A 369 24.19 -3.92 1.29
CA ASP A 369 25.27 -3.09 1.80
C ASP A 369 25.42 -1.83 0.91
N ILE A 370 26.27 -0.89 1.32
CA ILE A 370 26.69 0.21 0.43
C ILE A 370 27.52 -0.39 -0.72
N PRO A 371 27.11 -0.22 -1.99
CA PRO A 371 27.89 -0.74 -3.12
C PRO A 371 29.31 -0.20 -3.11
N ALA A 372 30.29 -1.09 -3.21
CA ALA A 372 31.70 -0.73 -3.20
C ALA A 372 32.04 0.25 -4.34
N GLY A 373 32.77 1.33 -4.02
CA GLY A 373 33.15 2.35 -4.99
C GLY A 373 32.05 3.37 -5.32
N THR A 374 31.00 3.45 -4.49
CA THR A 374 29.93 4.44 -4.61
C THR A 374 29.86 5.34 -3.37
N ASP A 375 29.31 6.54 -3.53
CA ASP A 375 29.01 7.47 -2.44
C ASP A 375 27.56 7.31 -1.93
N SER A 376 26.96 6.12 -2.13
CA SER A 376 25.59 5.86 -1.72
C SER A 376 25.45 5.99 -0.19
N LEU A 377 24.39 6.67 0.24
CA LEU A 377 23.98 6.74 1.65
C LEU A 377 22.95 5.65 2.03
N GLN A 378 22.54 4.83 1.07
CA GLN A 378 21.54 3.78 1.26
C GLN A 378 22.06 2.41 0.80
N PRO A 379 21.70 1.30 1.49
CA PRO A 379 22.12 -0.04 1.08
C PRO A 379 21.34 -0.56 -0.15
N PHE A 380 22.06 -1.26 -1.02
CA PHE A 380 21.53 -1.96 -2.19
C PHE A 380 21.88 -3.44 -2.13
N LEU A 381 21.20 -4.26 -2.92
CA LEU A 381 21.52 -5.69 -3.03
C LEU A 381 22.95 -5.90 -3.54
N VAL A 382 23.85 -6.44 -2.72
CA VAL A 382 25.25 -6.70 -3.10
C VAL A 382 25.54 -8.19 -3.30
N GLU A 383 24.74 -9.07 -2.70
CA GLU A 383 24.92 -10.52 -2.81
C GLU A 383 23.60 -11.30 -2.67
N ILE A 384 23.49 -12.42 -3.37
CA ILE A 384 22.50 -13.47 -3.11
C ILE A 384 23.26 -14.76 -2.85
N LYS A 385 22.99 -15.42 -1.72
CA LYS A 385 23.58 -16.71 -1.35
C LYS A 385 22.53 -17.82 -1.37
N ASP A 386 22.92 -19.00 -1.84
CA ASP A 386 22.16 -20.22 -1.60
C ASP A 386 22.52 -20.86 -0.24
N VAL A 387 21.83 -21.96 0.05
CA VAL A 387 21.97 -22.75 1.28
C VAL A 387 23.37 -23.37 1.46
N HIS A 388 24.16 -23.45 0.40
CA HIS A 388 25.52 -24.00 0.43
C HIS A 388 26.59 -22.91 0.57
N GLY A 389 26.19 -21.63 0.55
CA GLY A 389 27.09 -20.48 0.62
C GLY A 389 27.62 -20.05 -0.75
N GLN A 390 27.10 -20.62 -1.83
CA GLN A 390 27.46 -20.20 -3.19
C GLN A 390 26.64 -18.97 -3.56
N LYS A 391 27.22 -18.09 -4.35
CA LYS A 391 26.70 -16.72 -4.44
C LYS A 391 26.67 -16.12 -5.83
N LEU A 392 25.72 -15.19 -6.00
CA LEU A 392 25.77 -14.14 -6.99
C LEU A 392 26.27 -12.87 -6.32
N THR A 393 27.20 -12.15 -6.95
CA THR A 393 27.64 -10.83 -6.49
C THR A 393 27.29 -9.75 -7.50
N PHE A 394 26.90 -8.57 -7.00
CA PHE A 394 26.42 -7.46 -7.81
C PHE A 394 27.42 -6.31 -7.79
N GLY A 395 27.80 -5.81 -8.97
CA GLY A 395 28.74 -4.70 -9.13
C GLY A 395 28.07 -3.48 -9.73
N TYR A 396 28.41 -2.30 -9.21
CA TYR A 396 27.76 -1.02 -9.49
C TYR A 396 28.75 0.02 -10.02
N ASN A 397 28.26 0.99 -10.80
CA ASN A 397 29.05 2.17 -11.18
C ASN A 397 28.90 3.31 -10.14
N ALA A 398 29.60 4.43 -10.35
CA ALA A 398 29.58 5.59 -9.45
C ALA A 398 28.18 6.22 -9.27
N ASP A 399 27.30 6.09 -10.27
CA ASP A 399 25.91 6.55 -10.23
C ASP A 399 24.97 5.52 -9.56
N VAL A 400 25.53 4.49 -8.92
CA VAL A 400 24.83 3.41 -8.23
C VAL A 400 23.93 2.60 -9.17
N GLN A 401 24.34 2.47 -10.44
CA GLN A 401 23.67 1.62 -11.43
C GLN A 401 24.31 0.23 -11.48
N LEU A 402 23.50 -0.82 -11.46
CA LEU A 402 23.98 -2.20 -11.57
C LEU A 402 24.62 -2.46 -12.95
N THR A 403 25.91 -2.72 -13.00
CA THR A 403 26.63 -2.97 -14.26
C THR A 403 27.00 -4.43 -14.47
N THR A 404 27.18 -5.20 -13.40
CA THR A 404 27.68 -6.57 -13.46
C THR A 404 27.02 -7.49 -12.46
N ILE A 405 26.70 -8.70 -12.90
CA ILE A 405 26.26 -9.82 -12.04
C ILE A 405 27.28 -10.94 -12.24
N THR A 406 27.94 -11.35 -11.18
CA THR A 406 28.97 -12.40 -11.22
C THR A 406 28.45 -13.65 -10.54
N ASP A 407 28.46 -14.78 -11.24
CA ASP A 407 28.04 -16.05 -10.68
C ASP A 407 29.13 -16.71 -9.80
N ALA A 408 28.80 -17.82 -9.15
CA ALA A 408 29.72 -18.50 -8.24
C ALA A 408 30.99 -19.06 -8.91
N LEU A 409 31.03 -19.12 -10.25
CA LEU A 409 32.21 -19.51 -11.03
C LEU A 409 33.03 -18.30 -11.51
N GLY A 410 32.65 -17.08 -11.12
CA GLY A 410 33.33 -15.85 -11.53
C GLY A 410 32.96 -15.37 -12.94
N ARG A 411 31.87 -15.88 -13.53
CA ARG A 411 31.42 -15.49 -14.86
C ARG A 411 30.50 -14.28 -14.78
N ASN A 412 30.71 -13.31 -15.67
CA ASN A 412 30.03 -12.02 -15.61
C ASN A 412 28.90 -11.90 -16.63
N THR A 413 27.74 -11.46 -16.15
CA THR A 413 26.65 -10.90 -16.95
C THR A 413 26.71 -9.39 -16.85
N THR A 414 26.69 -8.69 -17.98
CA THR A 414 26.89 -7.23 -18.04
C THR A 414 25.64 -6.51 -18.51
N LEU A 415 25.38 -5.34 -17.92
CA LEU A 415 24.29 -4.44 -18.28
C LEU A 415 24.88 -3.19 -18.92
N THR A 416 24.28 -2.76 -20.03
CA THR A 416 24.68 -1.55 -20.77
C THR A 416 23.53 -0.56 -20.82
N TYR A 417 23.86 0.73 -20.67
CA TYR A 417 22.92 1.82 -20.48
C TYR A 417 22.97 2.81 -21.64
N ASN A 418 21.85 3.48 -21.93
CA ASN A 418 21.84 4.68 -22.76
C ASN A 418 22.12 5.95 -21.93
N THR A 419 22.13 7.11 -22.59
CA THR A 419 22.33 8.43 -21.96
C THR A 419 21.25 8.82 -20.96
N ASP A 420 20.08 8.19 -21.04
CA ASP A 420 18.96 8.42 -20.13
C ASP A 420 19.04 7.53 -18.87
N GLY A 421 20.08 6.68 -18.75
CA GLY A 421 20.24 5.74 -17.65
C GLY A 421 19.30 4.53 -17.72
N LEU A 422 18.81 4.19 -18.92
CA LEU A 422 18.00 2.99 -19.18
C LEU A 422 18.85 1.87 -19.75
N VAL A 423 18.62 0.65 -19.29
CA VAL A 423 19.32 -0.55 -19.78
C VAL A 423 18.89 -0.84 -21.21
N THR A 424 19.82 -0.83 -22.16
CA THR A 424 19.55 -1.14 -23.58
C THR A 424 19.94 -2.56 -23.96
N LYS A 425 20.87 -3.18 -23.23
CA LYS A 425 21.30 -4.55 -23.49
C LYS A 425 21.85 -5.21 -22.23
N VAL A 426 21.53 -6.49 -22.06
CA VAL A 426 22.12 -7.38 -21.06
C VAL A 426 22.80 -8.54 -21.78
N THR A 427 24.07 -8.81 -21.48
CA THR A 427 24.87 -9.85 -22.14
C THR A 427 25.34 -10.87 -21.11
N ASP A 428 25.10 -12.16 -21.38
CA ASP A 428 25.55 -13.24 -20.51
C ASP A 428 27.00 -13.68 -20.81
N PRO A 429 27.60 -14.53 -19.97
CA PRO A 429 28.99 -14.98 -20.16
C PRO A 429 29.21 -15.85 -21.40
N PHE A 430 28.14 -16.33 -22.04
CA PHE A 430 28.18 -17.20 -23.20
C PHE A 430 28.00 -16.42 -24.51
N GLY A 431 27.90 -15.09 -24.44
CA GLY A 431 27.75 -14.19 -25.57
C GLY A 431 26.30 -14.04 -26.06
N ARG A 432 25.32 -14.62 -25.36
CA ARG A 432 23.89 -14.38 -25.65
C ARG A 432 23.47 -13.06 -25.00
N SER A 433 22.48 -12.40 -25.56
CA SER A 433 22.04 -11.11 -25.04
C SER A 433 20.57 -10.83 -25.26
N ALA A 434 19.96 -10.11 -24.32
CA ALA A 434 18.67 -9.47 -24.50
C ALA A 434 18.84 -7.97 -24.76
N SER A 435 17.98 -7.38 -25.57
CA SER A 435 17.98 -5.94 -25.87
C SER A 435 16.64 -5.29 -25.60
N PHE A 436 16.68 -4.00 -25.27
CA PHE A 436 15.53 -3.22 -24.81
C PHE A 436 15.49 -1.89 -25.56
N GLU A 437 14.32 -1.57 -26.11
CA GLU A 437 14.08 -0.33 -26.85
C GLU A 437 13.01 0.50 -26.14
N TYR A 438 13.17 1.82 -26.14
CA TYR A 438 12.31 2.75 -25.43
C TYR A 438 11.74 3.81 -26.37
N ASP A 439 10.59 4.37 -26.01
CA ASP A 439 10.09 5.60 -26.63
C ASP A 439 10.72 6.86 -26.00
N GLU A 440 10.41 8.04 -26.55
CA GLU A 440 10.90 9.33 -26.06
C GLU A 440 10.44 9.65 -24.62
N ASN A 441 9.40 8.97 -24.14
CA ASN A 441 8.86 9.13 -22.79
C ASN A 441 9.46 8.14 -21.78
N ARG A 442 10.48 7.36 -22.17
CA ARG A 442 11.13 6.31 -21.37
C ARG A 442 10.21 5.11 -21.08
N ASN A 443 9.19 4.87 -21.91
CA ASN A 443 8.39 3.64 -21.82
C ASN A 443 9.10 2.53 -22.59
N LEU A 444 9.14 1.32 -22.00
CA LEU A 444 9.71 0.14 -22.66
C LEU A 444 8.82 -0.26 -23.83
N ARG A 445 9.32 -0.03 -25.05
CA ARG A 445 8.58 -0.27 -26.30
C ARG A 445 8.79 -1.69 -26.81
N LYS A 446 9.98 -2.26 -26.61
CA LYS A 446 10.31 -3.60 -27.11
C LYS A 446 11.35 -4.29 -26.28
N ILE A 447 11.12 -5.58 -26.06
CA ILE A 447 12.10 -6.55 -25.54
C ILE A 447 12.45 -7.49 -26.70
N THR A 448 13.74 -7.75 -26.90
CA THR A 448 14.21 -8.90 -27.70
C THR A 448 14.98 -9.81 -26.74
N ASP A 449 14.53 -11.04 -26.58
CA ASP A 449 15.12 -12.00 -25.66
C ASP A 449 16.43 -12.61 -26.19
N MET A 450 17.11 -13.40 -25.35
CA MET A 450 18.36 -14.06 -25.70
C MET A 450 18.24 -15.11 -26.81
N GLY A 451 17.02 -15.52 -27.18
CA GLY A 451 16.70 -16.40 -28.30
C GLY A 451 16.37 -15.65 -29.59
N GLY A 452 16.27 -14.32 -29.55
CA GLY A 452 15.88 -13.47 -30.68
C GLY A 452 14.37 -13.28 -30.83
N TYR A 453 13.55 -13.80 -29.92
CA TYR A 453 12.10 -13.53 -29.92
C TYR A 453 11.84 -12.15 -29.35
N TRP A 454 10.85 -11.46 -29.90
CA TRP A 454 10.52 -10.10 -29.50
C TRP A 454 9.14 -10.00 -28.86
N SER A 455 8.96 -8.97 -28.03
CA SER A 455 7.66 -8.54 -27.53
C SER A 455 7.62 -7.02 -27.49
N GLY A 456 6.57 -6.45 -28.08
CA GLY A 456 6.32 -5.02 -28.17
C GLY A 456 5.20 -4.58 -27.24
N PHE A 457 5.32 -3.35 -26.73
CA PHE A 457 4.40 -2.76 -25.77
C PHE A 457 4.03 -1.34 -26.19
N ASP A 458 2.74 -1.02 -26.14
CA ASP A 458 2.25 0.35 -26.28
C ASP A 458 1.51 0.76 -25.00
N TYR A 459 1.45 2.07 -24.76
CA TYR A 459 0.89 2.65 -23.55
C TYR A 459 -0.05 3.81 -23.89
N ASP A 460 -0.95 4.12 -22.98
CA ASP A 460 -1.72 5.36 -23.03
C ASP A 460 -0.94 6.54 -22.43
N GLU A 461 -1.60 7.70 -22.36
CA GLU A 461 -1.04 8.90 -21.78
C GLU A 461 -0.79 8.80 -20.27
N ASP A 462 -1.29 7.79 -19.55
CA ASP A 462 -1.03 7.55 -18.12
C ASP A 462 -0.04 6.39 -17.92
N VAL A 463 0.58 5.91 -19.01
CA VAL A 463 1.51 4.78 -19.01
C VAL A 463 0.84 3.49 -18.53
N TYR A 464 -0.47 3.38 -18.68
CA TYR A 464 -1.15 2.09 -18.65
C TYR A 464 -0.85 1.35 -19.93
N LEU A 465 -0.46 0.08 -19.80
CA LEU A 465 -0.25 -0.79 -20.94
C LEU A 465 -1.56 -0.88 -21.74
N THR A 466 -1.52 -0.59 -23.05
CA THR A 466 -2.68 -0.70 -23.95
C THR A 466 -2.52 -1.81 -24.97
N LYS A 467 -1.27 -2.24 -25.22
CA LYS A 467 -0.97 -3.31 -26.17
C LYS A 467 0.21 -4.13 -25.69
N LEU A 468 0.10 -5.44 -25.88
CA LEU A 468 1.22 -6.39 -25.86
C LEU A 468 1.19 -7.17 -27.16
N GLU A 469 2.30 -7.24 -27.88
CA GLU A 469 2.35 -7.85 -29.20
C GLU A 469 3.61 -8.67 -29.37
N ASN A 470 3.49 -9.85 -29.98
CA ASN A 470 4.62 -10.68 -30.40
C ASN A 470 4.19 -11.52 -31.61
N ASP A 471 5.06 -12.44 -32.06
CA ASP A 471 4.78 -13.30 -33.21
C ASP A 471 3.56 -14.22 -33.01
N ARG A 472 3.11 -14.44 -31.76
CA ARG A 472 1.92 -15.24 -31.44
C ARG A 472 0.62 -14.44 -31.47
N GLY A 473 0.70 -13.11 -31.50
CA GLY A 473 -0.48 -12.27 -31.60
C GLY A 473 -0.40 -10.99 -30.79
N ARG A 474 -1.54 -10.30 -30.75
CA ARG A 474 -1.70 -9.00 -30.11
C ARG A 474 -2.79 -9.06 -29.05
N TRP A 475 -2.43 -8.73 -27.81
CA TRP A 475 -3.35 -8.44 -26.73
C TRP A 475 -3.57 -6.94 -26.64
N LYS A 476 -4.81 -6.53 -26.44
CA LYS A 476 -5.17 -5.14 -26.13
C LYS A 476 -5.69 -5.07 -24.71
N PHE A 477 -5.28 -4.05 -23.98
CA PHE A 477 -5.69 -3.80 -22.62
C PHE A 477 -6.38 -2.44 -22.56
N TYR A 478 -7.46 -2.36 -21.81
CA TYR A 478 -8.13 -1.12 -21.51
C TYR A 478 -8.37 -1.06 -20.00
N ILE A 479 -7.68 -0.14 -19.34
CA ILE A 479 -7.77 0.08 -17.89
C ILE A 479 -8.62 1.32 -17.68
N GLU A 480 -9.81 1.13 -17.11
CA GLU A 480 -10.72 2.21 -16.74
C GLU A 480 -10.64 2.42 -15.22
N PRO A 481 -9.92 3.46 -14.77
CA PRO A 481 -9.83 3.77 -13.36
C PRO A 481 -11.08 4.52 -12.88
N ALA A 482 -11.37 4.43 -11.59
CA ALA A 482 -12.27 5.35 -10.91
C ALA A 482 -12.05 6.82 -11.30
N ASP A 483 -13.15 7.55 -11.42
CA ASP A 483 -13.21 8.95 -11.81
C ASP A 483 -13.89 9.85 -10.78
N GLY A 484 -14.58 9.26 -9.80
CA GLY A 484 -15.16 9.91 -8.63
C GLY A 484 -14.91 9.10 -7.37
N ILE A 485 -15.22 9.66 -6.21
CA ILE A 485 -15.03 8.96 -4.93
C ILE A 485 -16.31 8.77 -4.11
N VAL A 486 -17.45 9.31 -4.58
CA VAL A 486 -18.81 9.07 -4.04
C VAL A 486 -19.82 9.33 -5.15
N GLU A 487 -20.50 8.29 -5.60
CA GLU A 487 -21.91 8.29 -5.99
C GLU A 487 -22.39 6.84 -6.01
N ASN A 488 -23.67 6.61 -5.68
CA ASN A 488 -24.31 5.31 -5.41
C ASN A 488 -24.46 4.38 -6.64
N SER A 489 -23.46 4.31 -7.51
CA SER A 489 -23.47 3.37 -8.61
C SER A 489 -22.99 1.99 -8.14
N ASN A 490 -23.93 1.20 -7.61
CA ASN A 490 -23.78 -0.25 -7.42
C ASN A 490 -23.78 -1.03 -8.74
N ASN A 491 -23.72 -0.31 -9.86
CA ASN A 491 -24.04 -0.81 -11.17
C ASN A 491 -22.80 -0.73 -12.04
N TYR A 492 -22.52 -1.81 -12.76
CA TYR A 492 -21.51 -1.81 -13.80
C TYR A 492 -21.98 -0.84 -14.91
N PRO A 493 -21.31 0.31 -15.10
CA PRO A 493 -21.76 1.35 -16.02
C PRO A 493 -21.29 1.05 -17.46
N PRO A 494 -21.83 1.76 -18.46
CA PRO A 494 -21.32 1.72 -19.82
C PRO A 494 -19.80 1.92 -19.93
N PRO A 495 -19.12 1.32 -20.92
CA PRO A 495 -17.75 1.68 -21.30
C PRO A 495 -17.57 3.19 -21.46
N GLY A 496 -16.62 3.77 -20.72
CA GLY A 496 -16.35 5.21 -20.71
C GLY A 496 -17.23 6.07 -19.80
N ASP A 497 -18.27 5.51 -19.18
CA ASP A 497 -19.09 6.24 -18.18
C ASP A 497 -18.40 6.29 -16.81
N ALA A 498 -18.89 7.19 -15.95
CA ALA A 498 -18.35 7.37 -14.62
C ALA A 498 -18.41 6.09 -13.79
N MET A 499 -17.26 5.66 -13.29
CA MET A 499 -17.08 4.42 -12.55
C MET A 499 -17.14 4.61 -11.03
N TRP A 500 -17.07 5.86 -10.55
CA TRP A 500 -17.10 6.18 -9.11
C TRP A 500 -16.07 5.35 -8.35
N GLU A 501 -16.47 4.61 -7.31
CA GLU A 501 -15.55 3.77 -6.53
C GLU A 501 -15.14 2.46 -7.23
N ASN A 502 -15.68 2.18 -8.41
CA ASN A 502 -15.46 0.94 -9.15
C ASN A 502 -14.31 1.07 -10.16
N TYR A 503 -13.78 -0.07 -10.61
CA TYR A 503 -12.72 -0.14 -11.62
C TYR A 503 -13.02 -1.27 -12.60
N ARG A 504 -12.58 -1.11 -13.86
CA ARG A 504 -12.70 -2.13 -14.91
C ARG A 504 -11.37 -2.30 -15.64
N ILE A 505 -11.05 -3.55 -15.97
CA ILE A 505 -10.02 -3.89 -16.95
C ILE A 505 -10.64 -4.79 -18.00
N THR A 506 -10.56 -4.40 -19.26
CA THR A 506 -10.99 -5.20 -20.41
C THR A 506 -9.78 -5.64 -21.20
N ILE A 507 -9.70 -6.92 -21.55
CA ILE A 507 -8.57 -7.50 -22.29
C ILE A 507 -9.09 -8.21 -23.53
N THR A 508 -8.65 -7.80 -24.71
CA THR A 508 -8.94 -8.48 -25.98
C THR A 508 -7.74 -9.33 -26.40
N HIS A 509 -7.98 -10.61 -26.61
CA HIS A 509 -7.01 -11.62 -27.04
C HIS A 509 -6.73 -11.52 -28.55
N PRO A 510 -5.63 -12.14 -29.04
CA PRO A 510 -5.26 -12.11 -30.46
C PRO A 510 -6.35 -12.59 -31.43
N GLU A 511 -7.19 -13.53 -30.98
CA GLU A 511 -8.28 -14.11 -31.78
C GLU A 511 -9.54 -13.22 -31.79
N GLY A 512 -9.52 -12.09 -31.07
CA GLY A 512 -10.63 -11.14 -30.96
C GLY A 512 -11.58 -11.40 -29.79
N GLU A 513 -11.44 -12.54 -29.10
CA GLU A 513 -12.19 -12.82 -27.88
C GLU A 513 -11.81 -11.83 -26.76
N THR A 514 -12.75 -11.43 -25.92
CA THR A 514 -12.53 -10.39 -24.90
C THR A 514 -12.93 -10.88 -23.53
N GLU A 515 -12.12 -10.61 -22.52
CA GLU A 515 -12.44 -10.86 -21.11
C GLU A 515 -12.45 -9.59 -20.29
N GLU A 516 -13.01 -9.67 -19.10
CA GLU A 516 -13.24 -8.50 -18.27
C GLU A 516 -13.09 -8.77 -16.78
N TYR A 517 -12.56 -7.78 -16.10
CA TYR A 517 -12.34 -7.74 -14.66
C TYR A 517 -13.00 -6.49 -14.10
N PHE A 518 -13.68 -6.63 -12.97
CA PHE A 518 -14.33 -5.50 -12.29
C PHE A 518 -14.14 -5.59 -10.79
N TYR A 519 -13.89 -4.45 -10.16
CA TYR A 519 -13.83 -4.31 -8.71
C TYR A 519 -14.93 -3.37 -8.26
N TYR A 520 -15.73 -3.84 -7.30
CA TYR A 520 -16.70 -3.03 -6.61
C TYR A 520 -16.06 -2.40 -5.37
N GLY A 521 -16.05 -1.06 -5.31
CA GLY A 521 -15.41 -0.31 -4.23
C GLY A 521 -16.22 -0.17 -2.95
N GLY A 522 -17.54 -0.38 -3.03
CA GLY A 522 -18.43 -0.36 -1.88
C GLY A 522 -18.41 -1.67 -1.09
N PHE A 523 -18.82 -1.60 0.17
CA PHE A 523 -19.28 -2.78 0.89
C PHE A 523 -20.78 -2.92 0.65
N ASP A 524 -21.24 -4.14 0.37
CA ASP A 524 -22.68 -4.38 0.31
C ASP A 524 -23.33 -4.18 1.69
N THR A 525 -24.66 -4.30 1.76
CA THR A 525 -25.43 -4.19 3.01
C THR A 525 -24.99 -5.15 4.12
N TYR A 526 -24.14 -6.15 3.83
CA TYR A 526 -23.57 -7.11 4.78
C TYR A 526 -22.11 -6.81 5.15
N GLY A 527 -21.53 -5.70 4.67
CA GLY A 527 -20.14 -5.34 4.94
C GLY A 527 -19.14 -6.09 4.05
N GLU A 528 -19.58 -6.69 2.94
CA GLU A 528 -18.73 -7.49 2.06
C GLU A 528 -18.33 -6.70 0.79
N GLY A 529 -17.03 -6.63 0.52
CA GLY A 529 -16.52 -6.13 -0.76
C GLY A 529 -16.42 -7.28 -1.76
N TYR A 530 -16.53 -7.01 -3.05
CA TYR A 530 -16.34 -8.05 -4.06
C TYR A 530 -15.69 -7.54 -5.35
N SER A 531 -15.13 -8.48 -6.10
CA SER A 531 -14.72 -8.30 -7.49
C SER A 531 -15.23 -9.45 -8.33
N TRP A 532 -15.20 -9.32 -9.65
CA TRP A 532 -15.59 -10.41 -10.53
C TRP A 532 -14.80 -10.43 -11.83
N TYR A 533 -14.79 -11.61 -12.45
CA TYR A 533 -14.17 -11.92 -13.72
C TYR A 533 -15.19 -12.55 -14.68
N VAL A 534 -15.18 -12.09 -15.93
CA VAL A 534 -15.93 -12.66 -17.06
C VAL A 534 -14.93 -13.22 -18.06
N SER A 535 -15.00 -14.52 -18.31
CA SER A 535 -14.15 -15.21 -19.30
C SER A 535 -14.55 -14.88 -20.74
N PRO A 536 -13.67 -15.07 -21.74
CA PRO A 536 -13.98 -14.73 -23.13
C PRO A 536 -15.25 -15.37 -23.69
N LYS A 537 -15.48 -16.65 -23.38
CA LYS A 537 -16.69 -17.40 -23.74
C LYS A 537 -18.01 -16.74 -23.27
N ASN A 538 -17.94 -16.03 -22.16
CA ASN A 538 -19.10 -15.49 -21.44
C ASN A 538 -19.20 -13.97 -21.56
N TYR A 539 -18.23 -13.33 -22.23
CA TYR A 539 -18.20 -11.91 -22.40
C TYR A 539 -19.23 -11.46 -23.42
N ILE A 540 -19.96 -10.41 -23.07
CA ILE A 540 -20.87 -9.70 -23.94
C ILE A 540 -20.51 -8.23 -23.89
N SER A 541 -20.41 -7.58 -25.06
CA SER A 541 -20.27 -6.13 -25.13
C SER A 541 -21.43 -5.48 -24.38
N TRP A 542 -21.18 -4.30 -23.81
CA TRP A 542 -22.23 -3.54 -23.13
C TRP A 542 -23.43 -3.32 -24.06
N GLN A 543 -24.64 -3.59 -23.54
CA GLN A 543 -25.90 -3.36 -24.25
C GLN A 543 -26.86 -2.48 -23.43
N SER A 544 -27.02 -2.82 -22.16
CA SER A 544 -27.85 -2.06 -21.22
C SER A 544 -27.47 -2.44 -19.79
N GLN A 545 -27.87 -1.60 -18.84
CA GLN A 545 -27.70 -1.88 -17.41
C GLN A 545 -28.38 -3.21 -17.01
N GLU A 546 -29.54 -3.52 -17.57
CA GLU A 546 -30.26 -4.77 -17.32
C GLU A 546 -29.47 -6.00 -17.80
N VAL A 547 -28.93 -5.94 -19.01
CA VAL A 547 -28.19 -7.05 -19.62
C VAL A 547 -26.83 -7.28 -18.97
N ASN A 548 -26.11 -6.24 -18.58
CA ASN A 548 -24.76 -6.38 -18.04
C ASN A 548 -24.73 -6.55 -16.51
N ASN A 549 -25.75 -6.04 -15.79
CA ASN A 549 -25.75 -5.98 -14.31
C ASN A 549 -26.73 -6.95 -13.66
N PHE A 550 -27.94 -7.10 -14.24
CA PHE A 550 -29.06 -7.78 -13.57
C PHE A 550 -29.43 -9.13 -14.20
N ARG A 551 -28.90 -9.42 -15.40
CA ARG A 551 -28.97 -10.77 -15.98
C ARG A 551 -28.24 -11.76 -15.07
N MET A 552 -29.03 -12.60 -14.39
CA MET A 552 -28.55 -13.70 -13.55
C MET A 552 -27.78 -14.78 -14.33
N ASP A 553 -27.85 -14.73 -15.67
CA ASP A 553 -27.29 -15.72 -16.59
C ASP A 553 -25.98 -15.29 -17.25
N THR A 554 -25.45 -14.06 -17.03
CA THR A 554 -24.08 -13.76 -17.47
C THR A 554 -23.10 -14.49 -16.56
N PRO A 555 -22.43 -15.56 -17.02
CA PRO A 555 -21.67 -16.42 -16.14
C PRO A 555 -20.40 -15.69 -15.66
N LYS A 556 -20.36 -15.32 -14.37
CA LYS A 556 -19.25 -14.58 -13.72
C LYS A 556 -18.58 -15.40 -12.63
N THR A 557 -17.26 -15.29 -12.50
CA THR A 557 -16.56 -15.74 -11.28
C THR A 557 -16.49 -14.56 -10.32
N ARG A 558 -17.08 -14.68 -9.14
CA ARG A 558 -17.10 -13.62 -8.12
C ARG A 558 -16.11 -13.95 -7.00
N TYR A 559 -15.36 -12.96 -6.57
CA TYR A 559 -14.40 -13.03 -5.47
C TYR A 559 -14.92 -12.13 -4.35
N PHE A 560 -15.32 -12.74 -3.25
CA PHE A 560 -15.77 -12.04 -2.06
C PHE A 560 -14.59 -11.80 -1.14
N LEU A 561 -14.51 -10.57 -0.64
CA LEU A 561 -13.42 -10.07 0.18
C LEU A 561 -13.93 -9.91 1.62
N THR A 562 -13.16 -10.38 2.60
CA THR A 562 -13.50 -10.24 4.02
C THR A 562 -12.58 -9.27 4.71
N GLN A 563 -13.10 -8.40 5.58
CA GLN A 563 -12.25 -7.53 6.40
C GLN A 563 -11.40 -8.35 7.37
N THR A 564 -10.10 -8.09 7.43
CA THR A 564 -9.21 -8.69 8.44
C THR A 564 -9.11 -7.81 9.67
N ASP A 565 -8.86 -8.42 10.84
CA ASP A 565 -8.77 -7.73 12.13
C ASP A 565 -7.58 -6.75 12.20
N SER A 566 -6.59 -6.89 11.32
CA SER A 566 -5.44 -5.99 11.15
C SER A 566 -5.74 -4.67 10.42
N GLY A 567 -6.99 -4.45 9.99
CA GLY A 567 -7.41 -3.22 9.30
C GLY A 567 -6.92 -3.07 7.85
N GLN A 568 -6.10 -4.00 7.33
CA GLN A 568 -5.68 -4.04 5.93
C GLN A 568 -6.77 -4.61 5.00
N ARG A 569 -6.59 -4.47 3.67
CA ARG A 569 -7.59 -4.87 2.67
C ARG A 569 -7.86 -6.37 2.80
N GLY A 570 -9.12 -6.73 2.59
CA GLY A 570 -9.59 -8.07 2.84
C GLY A 570 -8.94 -9.19 2.04
N GLU A 571 -8.94 -10.38 2.61
CA GLU A 571 -8.56 -11.62 1.93
C GLU A 571 -9.71 -12.11 1.05
N ILE A 572 -9.37 -12.82 -0.04
CA ILE A 572 -10.40 -13.56 -0.79
C ILE A 572 -10.92 -14.65 0.14
N ARG A 573 -12.09 -14.42 0.74
CA ARG A 573 -12.75 -15.41 1.59
C ARG A 573 -13.47 -16.45 0.78
N LYS A 574 -14.02 -16.07 -0.38
CA LYS A 574 -14.83 -16.95 -1.21
C LYS A 574 -14.66 -16.64 -2.68
N VAL A 575 -14.53 -17.69 -3.48
CA VAL A 575 -14.63 -17.64 -4.95
C VAL A 575 -15.88 -18.40 -5.35
N LEU A 576 -16.83 -17.73 -5.97
CA LEU A 576 -18.05 -18.32 -6.51
C LEU A 576 -17.94 -18.39 -8.02
N TYR A 577 -17.99 -19.60 -8.57
CA TYR A 577 -17.93 -19.86 -10.01
C TYR A 577 -19.32 -19.77 -10.64
N PRO A 578 -19.41 -19.56 -11.97
CA PRO A 578 -20.70 -19.40 -12.63
C PRO A 578 -21.66 -20.59 -12.52
N GLY A 579 -21.14 -21.80 -12.31
CA GLY A 579 -21.94 -23.01 -12.08
C GLY A 579 -22.42 -23.20 -10.64
N GLY A 580 -22.32 -22.18 -9.78
CA GLY A 580 -22.73 -22.23 -8.37
C GLY A 580 -21.74 -22.94 -7.43
N ARG A 581 -20.71 -23.60 -7.98
CA ARG A 581 -19.59 -24.13 -7.18
C ARG A 581 -18.84 -22.99 -6.54
N TYR A 582 -18.30 -23.23 -5.35
CA TYR A 582 -17.48 -22.26 -4.65
C TYR A 582 -16.29 -22.91 -3.95
N VAL A 583 -15.30 -22.08 -3.66
CA VAL A 583 -14.20 -22.37 -2.74
C VAL A 583 -14.15 -21.25 -1.70
N GLU A 584 -14.09 -21.62 -0.44
CA GLU A 584 -13.95 -20.73 0.71
C GLU A 584 -12.59 -20.92 1.36
N TYR A 585 -12.05 -19.84 1.92
CA TYR A 585 -10.73 -19.80 2.52
C TYR A 585 -10.82 -19.25 3.94
N GLY A 586 -10.13 -19.93 4.87
CA GLY A 586 -9.88 -19.44 6.21
C GLY A 586 -8.41 -19.04 6.38
N TYR A 587 -8.19 -18.00 7.17
CA TYR A 587 -6.87 -17.43 7.41
C TYR A 587 -6.61 -17.31 8.92
N ASP A 588 -5.35 -17.52 9.29
CA ASP A 588 -4.82 -17.15 10.59
C ASP A 588 -4.77 -15.63 10.72
N THR A 589 -5.32 -15.09 11.80
CA THR A 589 -5.52 -13.64 11.98
C THR A 589 -4.23 -12.86 12.17
N ASP A 590 -3.18 -13.51 12.68
CA ASP A 590 -1.93 -12.85 13.08
C ASP A 590 -0.90 -12.90 11.96
N THR A 591 -0.81 -14.04 11.26
CA THR A 591 0.19 -14.27 10.21
C THR A 591 -0.36 -14.09 8.79
N GLY A 592 -1.68 -14.24 8.62
CA GLY A 592 -2.32 -14.30 7.30
C GLY A 592 -2.08 -15.62 6.56
N SER A 593 -1.57 -16.62 7.26
CA SER A 593 -1.41 -17.97 6.74
C SER A 593 -2.77 -18.57 6.43
N ARG A 594 -2.92 -19.22 5.27
CA ARG A 594 -4.15 -19.93 4.94
C ARG A 594 -4.26 -21.20 5.78
N ILE A 595 -5.30 -21.28 6.61
CA ILE A 595 -5.54 -22.41 7.54
C ILE A 595 -6.59 -23.39 7.04
N SER A 596 -7.47 -22.99 6.11
CA SER A 596 -8.49 -23.89 5.54
C SER A 596 -8.83 -23.56 4.09
N VAL A 597 -9.27 -24.59 3.36
CA VAL A 597 -9.81 -24.48 1.99
C VAL A 597 -11.05 -25.37 1.88
N THR A 598 -12.24 -24.80 1.96
CA THR A 598 -13.49 -25.57 1.92
C THR A 598 -14.15 -25.44 0.55
N ASN A 599 -14.50 -26.54 -0.10
CA ASN A 599 -15.22 -26.52 -1.37
C ASN A 599 -16.76 -26.61 -1.18
N SER A 600 -17.52 -26.44 -2.26
CA SER A 600 -18.98 -26.51 -2.26
C SER A 600 -19.59 -27.88 -1.88
N PHE A 601 -18.78 -28.92 -1.72
CA PHE A 601 -19.20 -30.24 -1.25
C PHE A 601 -18.89 -30.46 0.24
N GLY A 602 -18.37 -29.43 0.94
CA GLY A 602 -18.00 -29.50 2.35
C GLY A 602 -16.66 -30.18 2.63
N HIS A 603 -15.88 -30.52 1.59
CA HIS A 603 -14.52 -31.03 1.80
C HIS A 603 -13.62 -29.86 2.18
N THR A 604 -12.87 -30.02 3.28
CA THR A 604 -11.95 -29.03 3.85
C THR A 604 -10.52 -29.53 3.79
#